data_AF-A0A973GQ94-F1
#
_entry.id   AF-A0A973GQ94-F1
#
_cell.length_a   1.000
_cell.length_b   1.000
_cell.length_c   1.000
_cell.angle_alpha   90.00
_cell.angle_beta   90.00
_cell.angle_gamma   90.00
#
_symmetry.space_group_name_H-M   'P 1'
#
loop_
_entity.id
_entity.type
_entity.pdbx_description
1 polymer ?
#
loop_
_entity_poly.entity_id
_entity_poly.type
_entity_poly.pdbx_seq_one_letter_code
_entity_poly.pdbx_strand_id
1 'polypeptide(L)'
;MKTELAVVLVSGGMDSCVTAAMAEQTCRLAFLHVNYGQRTEGRELRAFNELADHFHAEKRLVVNIEHLKVIGGSSLTDIGIPVPESAADQSAIPSTYVPFRNAHLLAIAVSWAEVIGAEKIFIGAVEEDSSG
;
A
#
# COMPACT_ATOMS: atom_id res chain seq x y z
N MET A 1 16.65 -4.91 -22.17
CA MET A 1 16.27 -5.71 -20.99
C MET A 1 16.04 -4.76 -19.84
N LYS A 2 15.05 -5.00 -18.99
CA LYS A 2 14.83 -4.21 -17.77
C LYS A 2 15.97 -4.56 -16.80
N THR A 3 16.83 -3.59 -16.47
CA THR A 3 18.02 -3.82 -15.66
C THR A 3 17.80 -3.49 -14.19
N GLU A 4 17.05 -2.42 -13.93
CA GLU A 4 16.80 -1.88 -12.60
C GLU A 4 15.65 -2.62 -11.91
N LEU A 5 15.83 -2.92 -10.62
CA LEU A 5 14.79 -3.45 -9.75
C LEU A 5 14.07 -2.30 -9.06
N ALA A 6 12.75 -2.38 -8.98
CA ALA A 6 11.91 -1.40 -8.30
C ALA A 6 11.04 -2.08 -7.24
N VAL A 7 10.94 -1.46 -6.07
CA VAL A 7 9.91 -1.80 -5.08
C VAL A 7 8.62 -1.10 -5.46
N VAL A 8 7.54 -1.87 -5.62
CA VAL A 8 6.21 -1.34 -5.90
C VAL A 8 5.30 -1.64 -4.71
N LEU A 9 4.70 -0.59 -4.16
CA LEU A 9 3.70 -0.70 -3.10
C LEU A 9 2.36 -1.16 -3.72
N VAL A 10 1.96 -2.40 -3.43
CA VAL A 10 0.79 -3.03 -4.04
C VAL A 10 -0.23 -3.38 -2.96
N SER A 11 -1.34 -2.64 -2.92
CA SER A 11 -2.47 -2.90 -2.01
C SER A 11 -3.46 -3.92 -2.55
N GLY A 12 -3.44 -4.20 -3.86
CA GLY A 12 -4.47 -5.00 -4.54
C GLY A 12 -5.63 -4.16 -5.08
N GLY A 13 -5.61 -2.84 -4.87
CA GLY A 13 -6.56 -1.90 -5.46
C GLY A 13 -6.16 -1.46 -6.88
N MET A 14 -7.09 -0.77 -7.56
CA MET A 14 -6.93 -0.30 -8.94
C MET A 14 -5.69 0.58 -9.12
N ASP A 15 -5.48 1.58 -8.27
CA ASP A 15 -4.36 2.53 -8.42
C ASP A 15 -3.01 1.84 -8.26
N SER A 16 -2.93 0.90 -7.31
CA SER A 16 -1.72 0.08 -7.13
C SER A 16 -1.48 -0.87 -8.29
N CYS A 17 -2.53 -1.36 -8.95
CA CYS A 17 -2.43 -2.18 -10.16
C CYS A 17 -1.91 -1.36 -11.36
N VAL A 18 -2.46 -0.15 -11.56
CA VAL A 18 -1.96 0.77 -12.60
C VAL A 18 -0.51 1.16 -12.34
N THR A 19 -0.17 1.45 -11.07
CA THR A 19 1.21 1.75 -10.65
C THR A 19 2.16 0.60 -10.96
N ALA A 20 1.75 -0.64 -10.68
CA ALA A 20 2.52 -1.83 -11.03
C ALA A 20 2.70 -1.98 -12.54
N ALA A 21 1.65 -1.76 -13.33
CA ALA A 21 1.73 -1.79 -14.79
C ALA A 21 2.68 -0.73 -15.35
N MET A 22 2.70 0.47 -14.78
CA MET A 22 3.63 1.53 -15.16
C MET A 22 5.08 1.18 -14.80
N ALA A 23 5.31 0.66 -13.59
CA ALA A 23 6.63 0.22 -13.16
C ALA A 23 7.16 -0.91 -14.05
N GLU A 24 6.29 -1.87 -14.41
CA GLU A 24 6.63 -3.02 -15.24
C GLU A 24 7.17 -2.59 -16.60
N GLN A 25 6.69 -1.51 -17.20
CA GLN A 25 7.20 -1.04 -18.51
C GLN A 25 8.72 -0.76 -18.52
N THR A 26 9.31 -0.42 -17.37
CA THR A 26 10.71 0.03 -17.29
C THR A 26 11.57 -0.77 -16.32
N CYS A 27 10.98 -1.46 -15.34
CA CYS A 27 11.69 -2.05 -14.22
C CYS A 27 11.34 -3.54 -14.01
N ARG A 28 12.28 -4.27 -13.42
CA ARG A 28 12.00 -5.55 -12.76
C ARG A 28 11.26 -5.26 -11.46
N LEU A 29 10.38 -6.16 -11.04
CA LEU A 29 9.41 -5.86 -9.98
C LEU A 29 9.69 -6.62 -8.69
N ALA A 30 9.71 -5.88 -7.58
CA ALA A 30 9.62 -6.39 -6.22
C ALA A 30 8.35 -5.81 -5.57
N PHE A 31 7.39 -6.66 -5.24
CA PHE A 31 6.09 -6.21 -4.72
C PHE A 31 6.08 -6.19 -3.19
N LEU A 32 5.64 -5.08 -2.62
CA LEU A 32 5.47 -4.88 -1.19
C LEU A 32 4.00 -4.70 -0.84
N HIS A 33 3.49 -5.56 0.04
CA HIS A 33 2.17 -5.43 0.67
C HIS A 33 2.34 -5.10 2.15
N VAL A 34 1.50 -4.23 2.69
CA VAL A 34 1.54 -3.87 4.11
C VAL A 34 0.14 -4.02 4.72
N ASN A 35 0.04 -4.90 5.70
CA ASN A 35 -1.13 -5.09 6.53
C ASN A 35 -1.01 -4.21 7.77
N TYR A 36 -2.05 -3.47 8.10
CA TYR A 36 -2.10 -2.60 9.28
C TYR A 36 -3.38 -2.83 10.10
N GLY A 37 -4.03 -3.98 9.89
CA GLY A 37 -5.25 -4.37 10.60
C GLY A 37 -6.53 -3.80 9.97
N GLN A 38 -6.47 -3.39 8.70
CA GLN A 38 -7.63 -2.91 7.95
C GLN A 38 -8.67 -4.01 7.72
N ARG A 39 -9.95 -3.63 7.70
CA ARG A 39 -11.06 -4.59 7.54
C ARG A 39 -11.00 -5.41 6.24
N THR A 40 -10.36 -4.87 5.21
CA THR A 40 -10.24 -5.44 3.86
C THR A 40 -8.98 -6.29 3.66
N GLU A 41 -8.13 -6.44 4.69
CA GLU A 41 -6.81 -7.09 4.61
C GLU A 41 -6.84 -8.43 3.88
N GLY A 42 -7.77 -9.33 4.22
CA GLY A 42 -7.85 -10.64 3.57
C GLY A 42 -8.19 -10.59 2.07
N ARG A 43 -8.97 -9.59 1.63
CA ARG A 43 -9.28 -9.40 0.19
C ARG A 43 -8.09 -8.78 -0.54
N GLU A 44 -7.47 -7.78 0.08
CA GLU A 44 -6.30 -7.08 -0.42
C GLU A 44 -5.11 -8.01 -0.60
N LEU A 45 -4.82 -8.87 0.38
CA LEU A 45 -3.74 -9.86 0.31
C LEU A 45 -3.95 -10.89 -0.81
N ARG A 46 -5.20 -11.31 -1.07
CA ARG A 46 -5.50 -12.19 -2.21
C ARG A 46 -5.20 -11.49 -3.53
N ALA A 47 -5.74 -10.28 -3.71
CA ALA A 47 -5.49 -9.48 -4.91
C ALA A 47 -4.00 -9.16 -5.11
N PHE A 48 -3.26 -8.88 -4.05
CA PHE A 48 -1.80 -8.71 -4.09
C PHE A 48 -1.10 -9.93 -4.70
N ASN A 49 -1.43 -11.14 -4.24
CA ASN A 49 -0.80 -12.35 -4.75
C ASN A 49 -1.17 -12.60 -6.23
N GLU A 50 -2.44 -12.38 -6.59
CA GLU A 50 -2.89 -12.50 -7.98
C GLU A 50 -2.18 -11.50 -8.91
N LEU A 51 -2.01 -10.25 -8.49
CA LEU A 51 -1.26 -9.25 -9.24
C LEU A 51 0.22 -9.61 -9.33
N ALA A 52 0.82 -10.09 -8.23
CA ALA A 52 2.21 -10.50 -8.23
C ALA A 52 2.49 -11.70 -9.14
N ASP A 53 1.52 -12.62 -9.27
CA ASP A 53 1.55 -13.72 -10.24
C ASP A 53 1.41 -13.19 -11.68
N HIS A 54 0.43 -12.32 -11.91
CA HIS A 54 0.15 -11.73 -13.23
C HIS A 54 1.33 -10.93 -13.80
N PHE A 55 1.96 -10.09 -12.97
CA PHE A 55 3.10 -9.27 -13.38
C PHE A 55 4.45 -9.97 -13.24
N HIS A 56 4.46 -11.25 -12.85
CA HIS A 56 5.67 -12.03 -12.62
C HIS A 56 6.69 -11.33 -11.70
N ALA A 57 6.20 -10.78 -10.58
CA ALA A 57 7.05 -10.08 -9.62
C ALA A 57 8.14 -11.02 -9.08
N GLU A 58 9.41 -10.60 -9.21
CA GLU A 58 10.57 -11.42 -8.86
C GLU A 58 10.70 -11.64 -7.35
N LYS A 59 10.19 -10.69 -6.57
CA LYS A 59 10.18 -10.73 -5.11
C LYS A 59 8.84 -10.25 -4.58
N ARG A 60 8.42 -10.82 -3.46
CA ARG A 60 7.21 -10.44 -2.73
C ARG A 60 7.57 -10.28 -1.26
N LEU A 61 7.13 -9.19 -0.65
CA LEU A 61 7.23 -8.97 0.78
C LEU A 61 5.85 -8.56 1.31
N VAL A 62 5.40 -9.23 2.36
CA VAL A 62 4.22 -8.87 3.14
C VAL A 62 4.69 -8.46 4.53
N VAL A 63 4.32 -7.27 4.97
CA VAL A 63 4.70 -6.75 6.30
C VAL A 63 3.46 -6.43 7.11
N ASN A 64 3.45 -6.81 8.38
CA ASN A 64 2.38 -6.46 9.31
C ASN A 64 2.84 -5.34 10.25
N ILE A 65 2.11 -4.22 10.28
CA ILE A 65 2.34 -3.06 11.15
C ILE A 65 1.16 -2.84 12.09
N GLU A 66 0.87 -3.85 12.91
CA GLU A 66 -0.28 -3.86 13.84
C GLU A 66 -0.29 -2.70 14.85
N HIS A 67 0.84 -2.02 15.06
CA HIS A 67 0.89 -0.85 15.92
C HIS A 67 -0.04 0.28 15.45
N LEU A 68 -0.33 0.41 14.15
CA LEU A 68 -1.32 1.39 13.66
C LEU A 68 -2.74 1.06 14.15
N LYS A 69 -3.05 -0.23 14.34
CA LYS A 69 -4.29 -0.67 14.96
C LYS A 69 -4.35 -0.37 16.44
N VAL A 70 -3.23 -0.52 17.14
CA VAL A 70 -3.12 -0.18 18.57
C VAL A 70 -3.24 1.32 18.80
N ILE A 71 -2.67 2.14 17.91
CA ILE A 71 -2.79 3.61 17.96
C ILE A 71 -4.24 4.04 17.73
N GLY A 72 -4.95 3.39 16.79
CA GLY A 72 -6.35 3.69 16.49
C GLY A 72 -6.54 5.04 15.78
N GLY A 73 -7.70 5.67 15.99
CA GLY A 73 -8.03 6.98 15.39
C GLY A 73 -8.56 6.93 13.96
N SER A 74 -8.83 5.72 13.44
CA SER A 74 -9.41 5.48 12.12
C SER A 74 -10.50 4.42 12.17
N SER A 75 -11.57 4.58 11.40
CA SER A 75 -12.61 3.55 11.21
C SER A 75 -12.11 2.32 10.46
N LEU A 76 -10.96 2.41 9.77
CA LEU A 76 -10.32 1.27 9.13
C LEU A 76 -9.62 0.35 10.14
N THR A 77 -9.09 0.91 11.22
CA THR A 77 -8.30 0.16 12.21
C THR A 77 -9.04 -0.06 13.53
N ASP A 78 -9.98 0.83 13.88
CA ASP A 78 -10.82 0.73 15.07
C ASP A 78 -12.23 0.22 14.72
N ILE A 79 -12.62 -0.91 15.34
CA ILE A 79 -13.92 -1.55 15.12
C ILE A 79 -15.04 -0.77 15.84
N GLY A 80 -14.70 -0.01 16.89
CA GLY A 80 -15.66 0.82 17.62
C GLY A 80 -16.13 2.05 16.83
N ILE A 81 -15.43 2.41 15.76
CA ILE A 81 -15.78 3.54 14.90
C ILE A 81 -16.54 3.00 13.67
N PRO A 82 -17.81 3.42 13.45
CA PRO A 82 -18.55 3.02 12.26
C PRO A 82 -17.90 3.60 10.99
N VAL A 83 -17.91 2.81 9.91
CA VAL A 83 -17.48 3.28 8.59
C VAL A 83 -18.62 4.14 8.01
N PRO A 84 -18.36 5.37 7.54
CA PRO A 84 -19.41 6.23 6.97
C PRO A 84 -20.05 5.58 5.75
N GLU A 85 -21.38 5.59 5.65
CA GLU A 85 -22.12 5.08 4.49
C GLU A 85 -22.15 6.07 3.32
N SER A 86 -21.88 7.35 3.57
CA SER A 86 -21.80 8.41 2.57
C SER A 86 -20.48 9.16 2.67
N ALA A 87 -20.01 9.72 1.56
CA ALA A 87 -18.88 10.65 1.57
C ALA A 87 -19.15 11.76 2.59
N ALA A 88 -18.29 11.86 3.59
CA ALA A 88 -18.36 12.92 4.58
C ALA A 88 -18.17 14.29 3.89
N ASP A 89 -18.62 15.34 4.57
CA ASP A 89 -18.40 16.73 4.17
C ASP A 89 -16.92 16.93 3.81
N GLN A 90 -16.63 17.43 2.59
CA GLN A 90 -15.26 17.48 2.01
C GLN A 90 -14.27 18.34 2.82
N SER A 91 -14.76 19.06 3.83
CA SER A 91 -13.97 19.94 4.70
C SER A 91 -13.34 19.23 5.91
N ALA A 92 -13.73 17.99 6.22
CA ALA A 92 -13.24 17.24 7.37
C ALA A 92 -12.33 16.07 6.95
N ILE A 93 -11.31 15.78 7.75
CA ILE A 93 -10.48 14.57 7.58
C ILE A 93 -11.41 13.35 7.69
N PRO A 94 -11.43 12.46 6.68
CA PRO A 94 -12.35 11.34 6.68
C PRO A 94 -12.03 10.38 7.84
N SER A 95 -13.05 9.78 8.44
CA SER A 95 -12.81 8.82 9.54
C SER A 95 -12.04 7.59 9.10
N THR A 96 -12.00 7.29 7.81
CA THR A 96 -11.19 6.21 7.20
C THR A 96 -9.71 6.56 7.06
N TYR A 97 -9.32 7.81 7.33
CA TYR A 97 -7.94 8.22 7.36
C TYR A 97 -7.16 7.48 8.46
N VAL A 98 -5.99 6.93 8.13
CA VAL A 98 -5.07 6.34 9.10
C VAL A 98 -3.89 7.28 9.28
N PRO A 99 -3.67 7.85 10.49
CA PRO A 99 -2.64 8.86 10.74
C PRO A 99 -1.25 8.47 10.22
N PHE A 100 -0.72 9.28 9.30
CA PHE A 100 0.63 9.21 8.74
C PHE A 100 1.02 7.84 8.15
N ARG A 101 0.04 7.04 7.72
CA ARG A 101 0.24 5.67 7.21
C ARG A 101 1.23 5.63 6.05
N ASN A 102 1.15 6.57 5.10
CA ASN A 102 1.97 6.54 3.89
C ASN A 102 3.47 6.67 4.20
N ALA A 103 3.84 7.42 5.24
CA ALA A 103 5.22 7.50 5.69
C ALA A 103 5.75 6.15 6.21
N HIS A 104 4.94 5.38 6.93
CA HIS A 104 5.30 4.02 7.35
C HIS A 104 5.49 3.10 6.14
N LEU A 105 4.59 3.17 5.15
CA LEU A 105 4.70 2.39 3.91
C LEU A 105 6.02 2.67 3.19
N LEU A 106 6.35 3.96 3.01
CA LEU A 106 7.59 4.38 2.35
C LEU A 106 8.83 3.99 3.15
N ALA A 107 8.82 4.11 4.48
CA ALA A 107 9.95 3.72 5.33
C ALA A 107 10.29 2.22 5.18
N ILE A 108 9.25 1.37 5.12
CA ILE A 108 9.41 -0.07 4.88
C ILE A 108 9.94 -0.32 3.45
N ALA A 109 9.39 0.37 2.46
CA ALA A 109 9.81 0.23 1.07
C ALA A 109 11.28 0.61 0.88
N VAL A 110 11.73 1.71 1.47
CA VAL A 110 13.14 2.14 1.45
C VAL A 110 14.03 1.12 2.12
N SER A 111 13.67 0.68 3.34
CA SER A 111 14.47 -0.31 4.09
C SER A 111 14.63 -1.61 3.30
N TRP A 112 13.56 -2.07 2.63
CA TRP A 112 13.63 -3.27 1.81
C TRP A 112 14.39 -3.06 0.50
N ALA A 113 14.21 -1.90 -0.15
CA ALA A 113 14.90 -1.54 -1.38
C ALA A 113 16.43 -1.56 -1.19
N GLU A 114 16.94 -1.02 -0.08
CA GLU A 114 18.37 -1.07 0.24
C GLU A 114 18.91 -2.50 0.31
N VAL A 115 18.17 -3.43 0.92
CA VAL A 115 18.58 -4.83 1.08
C VAL A 115 18.60 -5.58 -0.25
N ILE A 116 17.62 -5.31 -1.14
CA ILE A 116 17.49 -6.03 -2.41
C ILE A 116 18.18 -5.33 -3.59
N GLY A 117 18.77 -4.15 -3.36
CA GLY A 117 19.39 -3.33 -4.41
C GLY A 117 18.38 -2.74 -5.40
N ALA A 118 17.19 -2.38 -4.93
CA ALA A 118 16.21 -1.69 -5.78
C ALA A 118 16.50 -0.18 -5.81
N GLU A 119 16.53 0.41 -7.01
CA GLU A 119 16.91 1.81 -7.20
C GLU A 119 15.69 2.75 -7.24
N LYS A 120 14.48 2.18 -7.33
CA LYS A 120 13.23 2.93 -7.46
C LYS A 120 12.17 2.41 -6.52
N ILE A 121 11.32 3.32 -6.07
CA ILE A 121 10.10 3.03 -5.31
C ILE A 121 8.92 3.63 -6.04
N PHE A 122 7.89 2.83 -6.27
CA PHE A 122 6.62 3.27 -6.86
C PHE A 122 5.51 3.19 -5.81
N ILE A 123 4.75 4.28 -5.69
CA ILE A 123 3.56 4.39 -4.83
C ILE A 123 2.42 5.01 -5.64
N GLY A 124 1.24 4.40 -5.58
CA GLY A 124 0.03 4.88 -6.25
C GLY A 124 -0.85 5.76 -5.36
N ALA A 125 -0.25 6.59 -4.50
CA ALA A 125 -0.99 7.52 -3.65
C ALA A 125 -1.40 8.76 -4.46
N VAL A 126 -2.62 9.26 -4.24
CA VAL A 126 -3.17 10.43 -4.96
C VAL A 126 -3.35 11.64 -4.03
N GLU A 127 -3.59 12.83 -4.60
CA GLU A 127 -3.77 14.07 -3.81
C GLU A 127 -4.96 14.00 -2.84
N GLU A 128 -5.99 13.20 -3.12
CA GLU A 128 -7.08 12.95 -2.19
C GLU A 128 -6.63 12.13 -0.95
N ASP A 129 -5.49 11.43 -1.03
CA ASP A 129 -4.81 10.83 0.11
C ASP A 129 -3.96 11.84 0.89
N SER A 130 -3.92 13.13 0.52
CA SER A 130 -3.02 14.15 1.12
C SER A 130 -3.22 14.39 2.61
N SER A 131 -4.37 13.97 3.16
CA SER A 131 -4.53 13.90 4.61
C SER A 131 -3.52 12.96 5.27
N GLY A 132 -2.83 12.08 4.52
CA GLY A 132 -2.00 10.96 4.99
C GLY A 132 -0.62 10.70 4.41
#